data_AF-A0A0F8ZLQ9-F1
#
_entry.id   AF-A0A0F8ZLQ9-F1
#
_cell.length_a   1.000
_cell.length_b   1.000
_cell.length_c   1.000
_cell.angle_alpha   90.00
_cell.angle_beta   90.00
_cell.angle_gamma   90.00
#
_symmetry.space_group_name_H-M   'P 1'
#
loop_
_entity.id
_entity.type
_entity.pdbx_description
1 polymer ?
#
loop_
_entity_poly.entity_id
_entity_poly.type
_entity_poly.pdbx_seq_one_letter_code
_entity_poly.pdbx_strand_id
1 'polypeptide(L)'
;MQIHNKGEMPAKALEDRKHSENLYSKIIRPASGKRNIVFFVLLTVILSAMVWHIWSSFDQLGQLENQKDEMADLHGTIIYFDEVLTMSARMAAATGDSKWEDRYRSFEPQLDDAINRAIELTPKDFVDPAADQTDAANIKLVAMETESFDLVHQGNLQAANKLLYSQEYEKQKGLYKEGMEQYLISLHDHIANKHDMTQSTLLIFSVFLILIFTLSIFSGIAILHMRKNLIERKQKQIELEANEQQLKASNQQLQASEDQMKTLNHHLAERAKELDCLYKLSELAAETNKSVDAIFTEAVNLIPPSWQYPEVTCAKITVENKEYVTDNFKETKWKQSSDIMVSGRKNGFVEVYYSEEKPVID
;
A
#
# COMPACT_ATOMS: atom_id res chain seq x y z
N MET A 1 -52.32 20.73 17.61
CA MET A 1 -50.92 20.83 17.11
C MET A 1 -50.26 19.49 17.40
N GLN A 2 -50.13 18.65 16.38
CA GLN A 2 -49.65 17.26 16.48
C GLN A 2 -48.14 17.24 16.77
N ILE A 3 -47.73 16.48 17.79
CA ILE A 3 -46.32 16.22 18.09
C ILE A 3 -45.96 14.90 17.41
N HIS A 4 -45.09 14.98 16.41
CA HIS A 4 -44.68 13.85 15.59
C HIS A 4 -43.66 12.99 16.33
N ASN A 5 -43.94 11.68 16.35
CA ASN A 5 -43.17 10.63 17.00
C ASN A 5 -41.81 10.45 16.29
N LYS A 6 -40.69 10.60 17.02
CA LYS A 6 -39.35 10.31 16.49
C LYS A 6 -39.20 8.80 16.35
N GLY A 7 -39.09 8.33 15.11
CA GLY A 7 -38.96 6.92 14.78
C GLY A 7 -37.76 6.26 15.46
N GLU A 8 -38.05 5.27 16.29
CA GLU A 8 -37.09 4.24 16.67
C GLU A 8 -36.70 3.48 15.40
N MET A 9 -35.39 3.41 15.12
CA MET A 9 -34.88 2.50 14.08
C MET A 9 -35.24 1.07 14.47
N PRO A 10 -35.87 0.27 13.59
CA PRO A 10 -36.22 -1.10 13.90
C PRO A 10 -34.95 -1.91 14.21
N ALA A 11 -34.98 -2.74 15.26
CA ALA A 11 -33.84 -3.50 15.78
C ALA A 11 -33.03 -4.27 14.70
N LYS A 12 -33.71 -4.68 13.63
CA LYS A 12 -33.12 -5.35 12.45
C LYS A 12 -32.10 -4.48 11.69
N ALA A 13 -32.35 -3.17 11.59
CA ALA A 13 -31.42 -2.22 10.94
C ALA A 13 -30.15 -1.99 11.79
N LEU A 14 -30.24 -2.16 13.11
CA LEU A 14 -29.09 -2.09 14.01
C LEU A 14 -28.22 -3.36 13.93
N GLU A 15 -28.85 -4.52 13.76
CA GLU A 15 -28.17 -5.79 13.52
C GLU A 15 -27.47 -5.85 12.16
N ASP A 16 -28.14 -5.42 11.08
CA ASP A 16 -27.55 -5.38 9.74
C ASP A 16 -26.38 -4.38 9.65
N ARG A 17 -26.47 -3.25 10.37
CA ARG A 17 -25.36 -2.30 10.47
C ARG A 17 -24.18 -2.87 11.25
N LYS A 18 -24.42 -3.55 12.38
CA LYS A 18 -23.36 -4.26 13.13
C LYS A 18 -22.74 -5.40 12.31
N HIS A 19 -23.53 -6.12 11.53
CA HIS A 19 -23.05 -7.22 10.70
C HIS A 19 -22.19 -6.71 9.54
N SER A 20 -22.60 -5.61 8.89
CA SER A 20 -21.80 -4.95 7.84
C SER A 20 -20.52 -4.32 8.40
N GLU A 21 -20.57 -3.59 9.53
CA GLU A 21 -19.38 -3.03 10.19
C GLU A 21 -18.38 -4.12 10.60
N ASN A 22 -18.88 -5.27 11.08
CA ASN A 22 -18.04 -6.42 11.43
C ASN A 22 -17.40 -7.07 10.19
N LEU A 23 -18.13 -7.19 9.07
CA LEU A 23 -17.57 -7.62 7.78
C LEU A 23 -16.49 -6.66 7.26
N TYR A 24 -16.73 -5.35 7.31
CA TYR A 24 -15.74 -4.33 6.93
C TYR A 24 -14.48 -4.44 7.79
N SER A 25 -14.63 -4.63 9.11
CA SER A 25 -13.48 -4.79 10.03
C SER A 25 -12.65 -6.05 9.77
N LYS A 26 -13.29 -7.15 9.36
CA LYS A 26 -12.63 -8.42 9.02
C LYS A 26 -11.94 -8.39 7.65
N ILE A 27 -12.50 -7.67 6.68
CA ILE A 27 -11.93 -7.52 5.34
C ILE A 27 -10.67 -6.64 5.36
N ILE A 28 -10.57 -5.69 6.30
CA ILE A 28 -9.47 -4.72 6.38
C ILE A 28 -8.28 -5.25 7.19
N ARG A 29 -8.42 -6.29 8.03
CA ARG A 29 -7.30 -6.86 8.79
C ARG A 29 -6.36 -7.63 7.85
N PRO A 30 -5.16 -7.11 7.52
CA PRO A 30 -4.22 -7.89 6.75
C PRO A 30 -3.61 -8.95 7.67
N ALA A 31 -3.56 -10.21 7.21
CA ALA A 31 -2.81 -11.28 7.86
C ALA A 31 -1.31 -10.94 8.05
N SER A 32 -0.80 -9.90 7.37
CA SER A 32 0.56 -9.35 7.49
C SER A 32 0.72 -8.25 8.55
N GLY A 33 -0.31 -7.94 9.36
CA GLY A 33 -0.28 -6.82 10.31
C GLY A 33 0.94 -6.79 11.23
N LYS A 34 1.38 -7.95 11.75
CA LYS A 34 2.60 -8.04 12.57
C LYS A 34 3.88 -7.70 11.80
N ARG A 35 4.00 -8.16 10.54
CA ARG A 35 5.18 -7.91 9.69
C ARG A 35 5.29 -6.44 9.28
N ASN A 36 4.15 -5.80 9.05
CA ASN A 36 4.10 -4.37 8.74
C ASN A 36 4.47 -3.52 9.95
N ILE A 37 4.00 -3.87 11.16
CA ILE A 37 4.37 -3.14 12.39
C ILE A 37 5.88 -3.22 12.62
N VAL A 38 6.49 -4.39 12.49
CA VAL A 38 7.96 -4.55 12.63
C VAL A 38 8.71 -3.68 11.62
N PHE A 39 8.26 -3.63 10.35
CA PHE A 39 8.86 -2.78 9.34
C PHE A 39 8.79 -1.29 9.70
N PHE A 40 7.62 -0.78 10.16
CA PHE A 40 7.48 0.61 10.57
C PHE A 40 8.32 0.96 11.79
N VAL A 41 8.44 0.03 12.76
CA VAL A 41 9.31 0.22 13.93
C VAL A 41 10.78 0.29 13.51
N LEU A 42 11.24 -0.61 12.64
CA LEU A 42 12.61 -0.57 12.12
C LEU A 42 12.88 0.73 11.34
N LEU A 43 11.96 1.14 10.48
CA LEU A 43 12.08 2.36 9.69
C LEU A 43 12.17 3.60 10.58
N THR A 44 11.35 3.68 11.63
CA THR A 44 11.37 4.81 12.57
C THR A 44 12.65 4.86 13.39
N VAL A 45 13.18 3.71 13.81
CA VAL A 45 14.50 3.64 14.48
C VAL A 45 15.61 4.12 13.55
N ILE A 46 15.63 3.67 12.30
CA ILE A 46 16.62 4.08 11.30
C ILE A 46 16.54 5.59 11.04
N LEU A 47 15.34 6.13 10.80
CA LEU A 47 15.14 7.56 10.57
C LEU A 47 15.57 8.40 11.79
N SER A 48 15.25 7.93 13.00
CA SER A 48 15.66 8.63 14.23
C SER A 48 17.19 8.65 14.39
N ALA A 49 17.86 7.54 14.10
CA ALA A 49 19.32 7.45 14.12
C ALA A 49 19.96 8.36 13.05
N MET A 50 19.38 8.43 11.85
CA MET A 50 19.84 9.34 10.79
C MET A 50 19.67 10.81 11.18
N VAL A 51 18.52 11.18 11.75
CA VAL A 51 18.29 12.55 12.22
C VAL A 51 19.26 12.92 13.33
N TRP A 52 19.48 12.02 14.29
CA TRP A 52 20.48 12.21 15.34
C TRP A 52 21.88 12.41 14.76
N HIS A 53 22.31 11.55 13.84
CA HIS A 53 23.62 11.67 13.18
C HIS A 53 23.76 13.00 12.43
N ILE A 54 22.74 13.41 11.66
CA ILE A 54 22.74 14.69 10.93
C ILE A 54 22.89 15.84 11.93
N TRP A 55 22.09 15.84 13.00
CA TRP A 55 22.14 16.88 14.03
C TRP A 55 23.51 16.95 14.71
N SER A 56 24.06 15.81 15.16
CA SER A 56 25.39 15.77 15.77
C SER A 56 26.50 16.19 14.81
N SER A 57 26.39 15.84 13.52
CA SER A 57 27.38 16.23 12.52
C SER A 57 27.30 17.73 12.16
N PHE A 58 26.11 18.34 12.21
CA PHE A 58 25.98 19.79 12.05
C PHE A 58 26.65 20.55 13.19
N ASP A 59 26.48 20.10 14.43
CA ASP A 59 27.15 20.69 15.59
C ASP A 59 28.69 20.55 15.48
N GLN A 60 29.16 19.36 15.10
CA GLN A 60 30.59 19.11 14.85
C GLN A 60 31.15 20.01 13.74
N LEU A 61 30.40 20.24 12.66
CA LEU A 61 30.84 21.10 11.56
C LEU A 61 31.05 22.54 12.03
N GLY A 62 30.13 23.06 12.85
CA GLY A 62 30.26 24.41 13.42
C GLY A 62 31.46 24.54 14.36
N GLN A 63 31.74 23.49 15.15
CA GLN A 63 32.93 23.46 16.00
C GLN A 63 34.23 23.44 15.19
N LEU A 64 34.28 22.64 14.11
CA LEU A 64 35.44 22.58 13.22
C LEU A 64 35.72 23.92 12.52
N GLU A 65 34.68 24.64 12.11
CA GLU A 65 34.84 25.97 11.48
C GLU A 65 35.40 26.98 12.48
N ASN A 66 34.84 27.04 13.70
CA ASN A 66 35.37 27.91 14.74
C ASN A 66 36.83 27.57 15.11
N GLN A 67 37.16 26.28 15.22
CA GLN A 67 38.53 25.83 15.46
C GLN A 67 39.48 26.25 14.34
N LYS A 68 39.04 26.15 13.08
CA LYS A 68 39.83 26.54 11.91
C LYS A 68 40.12 28.05 11.91
N ASP A 69 39.12 28.88 12.20
CA ASP A 69 39.28 30.34 12.26
C ASP A 69 40.20 30.76 13.42
N GLU A 70 39.97 30.21 14.62
CA GLU A 70 40.80 30.50 15.80
C GLU A 70 42.26 30.06 15.58
N MET A 71 42.47 28.93 14.91
CA MET A 71 43.81 28.45 14.56
C MET A 71 44.54 29.39 13.58
N ALA A 72 43.82 29.96 12.62
CA ALA A 72 44.40 30.93 11.69
C ALA A 72 44.87 32.22 12.39
N ASP A 73 44.09 32.70 13.37
CA ASP A 73 44.46 33.87 14.18
C ASP A 73 45.65 33.60 15.10
N LEU A 74 45.68 32.42 15.74
CA LEU A 74 46.81 31.99 16.57
C LEU A 74 48.10 31.83 15.77
N HIS A 75 48.01 31.30 14.54
CA HIS A 75 49.15 31.20 13.62
C HIS A 75 49.82 32.56 13.41
N GLY A 76 49.03 33.60 13.08
CA GLY A 76 49.55 34.95 12.90
C GLY A 76 50.15 35.54 14.18
N THR A 77 49.54 35.24 15.32
CA THR A 77 49.96 35.73 16.65
C THR A 77 51.29 35.13 17.10
N ILE A 78 51.46 33.81 16.94
CA ILE A 78 52.69 33.09 17.30
C ILE A 78 53.87 33.62 16.49
N ILE A 79 53.71 33.75 15.16
CA ILE A 79 54.76 34.29 14.28
C ILE A 79 55.12 35.73 14.68
N TYR A 80 54.12 36.56 14.98
CA TYR A 80 54.35 37.94 15.36
C TYR A 80 55.15 38.04 16.68
N PHE A 81 54.73 37.34 17.73
CA PHE A 81 55.42 37.39 19.02
C PHE A 81 56.82 36.79 18.95
N ASP A 82 57.01 35.70 18.22
CA ASP A 82 58.32 35.08 17.99
C ASP A 82 59.32 36.08 17.36
N GLU A 83 58.90 36.84 16.35
CA GLU A 83 59.73 37.89 15.74
C GLU A 83 60.02 39.03 16.72
N VAL A 84 59.03 39.43 17.53
CA VAL A 84 59.22 40.46 18.57
C VAL A 84 60.23 40.03 19.62
N LEU A 85 60.19 38.77 20.08
CA LEU A 85 61.14 38.23 21.05
C LEU A 85 62.55 38.18 20.47
N THR A 86 62.70 37.61 19.27
CA THR A 86 64.01 37.55 18.58
C THR A 86 64.62 38.93 18.39
N MET A 87 63.83 39.91 17.92
CA MET A 87 64.31 41.28 17.76
C MET A 87 64.64 41.94 19.10
N SER A 88 63.89 41.65 20.17
CA SER A 88 64.15 42.18 21.50
C SER A 88 65.45 41.62 22.08
N ALA A 89 65.69 40.30 21.99
CA ALA A 89 66.93 39.67 22.43
C ALA A 89 68.14 40.21 21.67
N ARG A 90 68.04 40.35 20.35
CA ARG A 90 69.12 40.94 19.51
C ARG A 90 69.40 42.40 19.86
N MET A 91 68.35 43.20 20.09
CA MET A 91 68.53 44.61 20.47
C MET A 91 69.14 44.76 21.86
N ALA A 92 68.76 43.92 22.82
CA ALA A 92 69.40 43.86 24.14
C ALA A 92 70.89 43.53 24.00
N ALA A 93 71.23 42.50 23.22
CA ALA A 93 72.61 42.09 22.97
C ALA A 93 73.46 43.18 22.29
N ALA A 94 72.87 43.93 21.35
CA ALA A 94 73.57 44.96 20.60
C ALA A 94 73.75 46.28 21.37
N THR A 95 72.77 46.66 22.20
CA THR A 95 72.72 47.99 22.84
C THR A 95 73.01 47.98 24.33
N GLY A 96 72.75 46.87 25.02
CA GLY A 96 72.78 46.78 26.47
C GLY A 96 71.67 47.54 27.19
N ASP A 97 70.68 48.09 26.46
CA ASP A 97 69.54 48.80 27.07
C ASP A 97 68.54 47.77 27.64
N SER A 98 68.29 47.84 28.95
CA SER A 98 67.39 46.95 29.69
C SER A 98 65.96 46.97 29.16
N LYS A 99 65.52 48.05 28.50
CA LYS A 99 64.18 48.15 27.91
C LYS A 99 63.87 47.02 26.91
N TRP A 100 64.89 46.50 26.25
CA TRP A 100 64.72 45.40 25.31
C TRP A 100 64.52 44.06 26.02
N GLU A 101 65.18 43.84 27.16
CA GLU A 101 64.86 42.68 28.00
C GLU A 101 63.48 42.82 28.65
N ASP A 102 63.11 44.01 29.13
CA ASP A 102 61.76 44.28 29.64
C ASP A 102 60.69 43.97 28.57
N ARG A 103 60.96 44.37 27.32
CA ARG A 103 60.09 44.04 26.18
C ARG A 103 60.01 42.54 25.96
N TYR A 104 61.15 41.83 25.93
CA TYR A 104 61.18 40.37 25.79
C TYR A 104 60.30 39.70 26.86
N ARG A 105 60.56 40.00 28.14
CA ARG A 105 59.84 39.46 29.30
C ARG A 105 58.34 39.78 29.27
N SER A 106 57.92 40.89 28.64
CA SER A 106 56.51 41.26 28.51
C SER A 106 55.75 40.48 27.43
N PHE A 107 56.43 40.00 26.39
CA PHE A 107 55.83 39.26 25.28
C PHE A 107 56.00 37.74 25.41
N GLU A 108 56.98 37.29 26.19
CA GLU A 108 57.22 35.86 26.48
C GLU A 108 55.94 35.15 26.98
N PRO A 109 55.21 35.67 28.00
CA PRO A 109 53.95 35.06 28.43
C PRO A 109 52.86 35.05 27.35
N GLN A 110 52.83 36.05 26.45
CA GLN A 110 51.81 36.14 25.41
C GLN A 110 52.05 35.10 24.30
N LEU A 111 53.32 34.80 23.99
CA LEU A 111 53.68 33.71 23.09
C LEU A 111 53.32 32.36 23.72
N ASP A 112 53.65 32.16 25.00
CA ASP A 112 53.31 30.93 25.72
C ASP A 112 51.79 30.70 25.75
N ASP A 113 51.01 31.74 26.04
CA ASP A 113 49.54 31.67 26.01
C ASP A 113 49.01 31.28 24.62
N ALA A 114 49.57 31.87 23.55
CA ALA A 114 49.18 31.56 22.18
C ALA A 114 49.52 30.11 21.78
N ILE A 115 50.71 29.63 22.16
CA ILE A 115 51.14 28.24 21.91
C ILE A 115 50.26 27.26 22.69
N ASN A 116 50.03 27.51 23.99
CA ASN A 116 49.17 26.66 24.81
C ASN A 116 47.75 26.60 24.25
N ARG A 117 47.22 27.74 23.77
CA ARG A 117 45.91 27.77 23.14
C ARG A 117 45.87 26.95 21.85
N ALA A 118 46.91 27.01 21.02
CA ALA A 118 47.02 26.19 19.82
C ALA A 118 47.05 24.68 20.15
N ILE A 119 47.75 24.30 21.22
CA ILE A 119 47.79 22.91 21.71
C ILE A 119 46.41 22.47 22.21
N GLU A 120 45.67 23.32 22.93
CA GLU A 120 44.31 23.01 23.40
C GLU A 120 43.32 22.76 22.26
N LEU A 121 43.49 23.49 21.14
CA LEU A 121 42.65 23.33 19.94
C LEU A 121 43.03 22.11 19.10
N THR A 122 44.18 21.51 19.37
CA THR A 122 44.70 20.40 18.58
C THR A 122 43.88 19.13 18.82
N PRO A 123 43.33 18.50 17.76
CA PRO A 123 42.61 17.26 17.89
C PRO A 123 43.47 16.16 18.52
N LYS A 124 42.89 15.35 19.40
CA LYS A 124 43.64 14.25 20.08
C LYS A 124 44.18 13.19 19.12
N ASP A 125 43.57 13.08 17.95
CA ASP A 125 43.95 12.20 16.85
C ASP A 125 44.98 12.83 15.90
N PHE A 126 45.37 14.09 16.11
CA PHE A 126 46.43 14.74 15.36
C PHE A 126 47.81 14.30 15.86
N VAL A 127 48.70 14.01 14.93
CA VAL A 127 50.10 13.66 15.20
C VAL A 127 50.96 14.60 14.38
N ASP A 128 51.77 15.40 15.07
CA ASP A 128 52.74 16.28 14.41
C ASP A 128 54.01 15.50 14.05
N PRO A 129 54.33 15.35 12.75
CA PRO A 129 55.57 14.70 12.33
C PRO A 129 56.84 15.48 12.69
N ALA A 130 56.74 16.79 12.99
CA ALA A 130 57.87 17.67 13.25
C ALA A 130 58.06 18.04 14.74
N ALA A 131 57.23 17.52 15.65
CA ALA A 131 57.19 17.95 17.06
C ALA A 131 58.55 17.82 17.75
N ASP A 132 59.15 16.63 17.71
CA ASP A 132 60.41 16.35 18.40
C ASP A 132 61.56 17.26 17.94
N GLN A 133 61.60 17.59 16.64
CA GLN A 133 62.64 18.45 16.07
C GLN A 133 62.42 19.92 16.42
N THR A 134 61.16 20.37 16.40
CA THR A 134 60.77 21.74 16.76
C THR A 134 61.06 22.01 18.23
N ASP A 135 60.69 21.08 19.11
CA ASP A 135 60.94 21.17 20.55
C ASP A 135 62.45 21.22 20.85
N ALA A 136 63.23 20.35 20.20
CA ALA A 136 64.68 20.34 20.39
C ALA A 136 65.38 21.62 19.92
N ALA A 137 64.88 22.25 18.85
CA ALA A 137 65.37 23.53 18.36
C ALA A 137 64.97 24.68 19.30
N ASN A 138 63.72 24.69 19.77
CA ASN A 138 63.20 25.70 20.68
C ASN A 138 63.98 25.73 22.01
N ILE A 139 64.23 24.57 22.61
CA ILE A 139 65.02 24.45 23.86
C ILE A 139 66.40 25.10 23.70
N LYS A 140 67.05 24.92 22.54
CA LYS A 140 68.37 25.50 22.26
C LYS A 140 68.28 27.01 22.06
N LEU A 141 67.27 27.51 21.34
CA LEU A 141 67.07 28.94 21.13
C LEU A 141 66.88 29.67 22.45
N VAL A 142 65.97 29.19 23.31
CA VAL A 142 65.71 29.79 24.63
C VAL A 142 66.97 29.79 25.50
N ALA A 143 67.77 28.71 25.47
CA ALA A 143 69.04 28.66 26.19
C ALA A 143 70.03 29.73 25.69
N MET A 144 70.16 29.91 24.39
CA MET A 144 71.04 30.92 23.78
C MET A 144 70.55 32.35 24.06
N GLU A 145 69.23 32.59 24.05
CA GLU A 145 68.65 33.88 24.38
C GLU A 145 68.86 34.24 25.85
N THR A 146 68.68 33.27 26.76
CA THR A 146 68.94 33.44 28.19
C THR A 146 70.43 33.73 28.45
N GLU A 147 71.34 32.96 27.85
CA GLU A 147 72.79 33.21 27.97
C GLU A 147 73.18 34.59 27.41
N SER A 148 72.52 35.06 26.36
CA SER A 148 72.73 36.42 25.83
C SER A 148 72.35 37.50 26.85
N PHE A 149 71.21 37.37 27.53
CA PHE A 149 70.82 38.31 28.59
C PHE A 149 71.80 38.29 29.76
N ASP A 150 72.27 37.10 30.18
CA ASP A 150 73.29 36.98 31.22
C ASP A 150 74.61 37.69 30.83
N LEU A 151 75.02 37.58 29.57
CA LEU A 151 76.19 38.28 29.04
C LEU A 151 75.98 39.80 28.99
N VAL A 152 74.77 40.27 28.66
CA VAL A 152 74.40 41.70 28.73
C VAL A 152 74.49 42.21 30.16
N HIS A 153 73.95 41.48 31.14
CA HIS A 153 74.04 41.82 32.56
C HIS A 153 75.48 41.88 33.08
N GLN A 154 76.37 41.06 32.53
CA GLN A 154 77.80 41.09 32.82
C GLN A 154 78.58 42.20 32.09
N GLY A 155 77.89 43.01 31.26
CA GLY A 155 78.50 44.07 30.45
C GLY A 155 79.24 43.58 29.21
N ASN A 156 79.14 42.28 28.87
CA ASN A 156 79.84 41.66 27.74
C ASN A 156 78.99 41.66 26.46
N LEU A 157 78.68 42.86 25.96
CA LEU A 157 77.82 43.05 24.78
C LEU A 157 78.40 42.40 23.51
N GLN A 158 79.73 42.33 23.37
CA GLN A 158 80.35 41.72 22.21
C GLN A 158 80.11 40.20 22.16
N ALA A 159 80.17 39.52 23.30
CA ALA A 159 79.86 38.09 23.37
C ALA A 159 78.36 37.82 23.18
N ALA A 160 77.50 38.62 23.80
CA ALA A 160 76.04 38.51 23.63
C ALA A 160 75.63 38.66 22.16
N ASN A 161 76.15 39.70 21.50
CA ASN A 161 75.87 39.95 20.08
C ASN A 161 76.43 38.82 19.20
N LYS A 162 77.66 38.34 19.47
CA LYS A 162 78.23 37.20 18.73
C LYS A 162 77.41 35.92 18.88
N LEU A 163 76.78 35.69 20.04
CA LEU A 163 75.94 34.52 20.29
C LEU A 163 74.65 34.53 19.46
N LEU A 164 73.90 35.64 19.49
CA LEU A 164 72.60 35.76 18.79
C LEU A 164 72.70 36.00 17.28
N TYR A 165 73.89 36.35 16.78
CA TYR A 165 74.18 36.43 15.34
C TYR A 165 75.11 35.29 14.87
N SER A 166 75.20 34.22 15.67
CA SER A 166 75.98 33.04 15.32
C SER A 166 75.26 32.17 14.28
N GLN A 167 76.03 31.42 13.48
CA GLN A 167 75.47 30.45 12.53
C GLN A 167 74.63 29.36 13.23
N GLU A 168 74.96 29.02 14.48
CA GLU A 168 74.19 28.04 15.25
C GLU A 168 72.83 28.61 15.64
N TYR A 169 72.75 29.87 16.08
CA TYR A 169 71.47 30.52 16.37
C TYR A 169 70.57 30.56 15.13
N GLU A 170 71.10 31.01 13.99
CA GLU A 170 70.34 31.05 12.72
C GLU A 170 69.89 29.66 12.28
N LYS A 171 70.72 28.63 12.48
CA LYS A 171 70.36 27.25 12.17
C LYS A 171 69.20 26.77 13.05
N GLN A 172 69.28 26.97 14.37
CA GLN A 172 68.19 26.57 15.27
C GLN A 172 66.91 27.36 14.97
N LYS A 173 67.02 28.65 14.63
CA LYS A 173 65.87 29.48 14.24
C LYS A 173 65.22 28.98 12.96
N GLY A 174 66.01 28.57 11.98
CA GLY A 174 65.53 27.92 10.76
C GLY A 174 64.78 26.61 11.05
N LEU A 175 65.34 25.73 11.89
CA LEU A 175 64.71 24.45 12.26
C LEU A 175 63.39 24.66 13.01
N TYR A 176 63.36 25.60 13.96
CA TYR A 176 62.16 25.94 14.71
C TYR A 176 61.07 26.50 13.79
N LYS A 177 61.41 27.46 12.91
CA LYS A 177 60.47 28.05 11.96
C LYS A 177 59.90 27.01 10.98
N GLU A 178 60.77 26.18 10.40
CA GLU A 178 60.34 25.13 9.47
C GLU A 178 59.42 24.12 10.15
N GLY A 179 59.79 23.66 11.35
CA GLY A 179 58.97 22.72 12.12
C GLY A 179 57.62 23.32 12.53
N MET A 180 57.61 24.58 12.97
CA MET A 180 56.37 25.28 13.33
C MET A 180 55.47 25.53 12.11
N GLU A 181 56.04 25.90 10.96
CA GLU A 181 55.27 26.02 9.71
C GLU A 181 54.67 24.66 9.30
N GLN A 182 55.44 23.57 9.40
CA GLN A 182 54.95 22.21 9.12
C GLN A 182 53.84 21.77 10.06
N TYR A 183 53.96 22.05 11.36
CA TYR A 183 52.91 21.79 12.36
C TYR A 183 51.62 22.50 11.97
N LEU A 184 51.70 23.81 11.70
CA LEU A 184 50.53 24.65 11.42
C LEU A 184 49.85 24.25 10.10
N ILE A 185 50.61 23.91 9.06
CA ILE A 185 50.08 23.41 7.79
C ILE A 185 49.42 22.04 7.98
N SER A 186 50.10 21.10 8.66
CA SER A 186 49.57 19.74 8.86
C SER A 186 48.29 19.75 9.70
N LEU A 187 48.22 20.62 10.71
CA LEU A 187 47.04 20.79 11.55
C LEU A 187 45.89 21.42 10.77
N HIS A 188 46.18 22.46 9.96
CA HIS A 188 45.19 23.06 9.06
C HIS A 188 44.61 22.01 8.11
N ASP A 189 45.47 21.22 7.45
CA ASP A 189 45.06 20.16 6.54
C ASP A 189 44.27 19.07 7.26
N HIS A 190 44.65 18.69 8.49
CA HIS A 190 43.91 17.72 9.28
C HIS A 190 42.48 18.21 9.59
N ILE A 191 42.34 19.46 10.04
CA ILE A 191 41.04 20.08 10.33
C ILE A 191 40.22 20.21 9.04
N ALA A 192 40.81 20.68 7.94
CA ALA A 192 40.16 20.82 6.65
C ALA A 192 39.67 19.47 6.10
N ASN A 193 40.51 18.43 6.15
CA ASN A 193 40.13 17.08 5.74
C ASN A 193 38.98 16.54 6.60
N LYS A 194 39.03 16.74 7.93
CA LYS A 194 37.97 16.30 8.85
C LYS A 194 36.65 17.06 8.59
N HIS A 195 36.74 18.34 8.30
CA HIS A 195 35.62 19.17 7.87
C HIS A 195 35.01 18.63 6.56
N ASP A 196 35.81 18.39 5.52
CA ASP A 196 35.35 17.90 4.22
C ASP A 196 34.75 16.49 4.29
N MET A 197 35.34 15.61 5.11
CA MET A 197 34.78 14.28 5.40
C MET A 197 33.42 14.40 6.10
N THR A 198 33.29 15.32 7.06
CA THR A 198 32.02 15.55 7.79
C THR A 198 30.96 16.13 6.86
N GLN A 199 31.31 17.10 6.00
CA GLN A 199 30.40 17.65 4.99
C GLN A 199 29.93 16.57 3.99
N SER A 200 30.86 15.77 3.46
CA SER A 200 30.53 14.69 2.51
C SER A 200 29.59 13.66 3.15
N THR A 201 29.85 13.31 4.40
CA THR A 201 28.99 12.39 5.18
C THR A 201 27.59 12.96 5.37
N LEU A 202 27.47 14.25 5.74
CA LEU A 202 26.19 14.96 5.86
C LEU A 202 25.39 14.93 4.54
N LEU A 203 26.05 15.23 3.41
CA LEU A 203 25.40 15.18 2.09
C LEU A 203 24.86 13.78 1.79
N ILE A 204 25.66 12.73 2.00
CA ILE A 204 25.25 11.34 1.77
C ILE A 204 24.00 10.99 2.60
N PHE A 205 24.00 11.28 3.91
CA PHE A 205 22.84 11.00 4.77
C PHE A 205 21.60 11.81 4.38
N SER A 206 21.77 13.07 3.97
CA SER A 206 20.64 13.90 3.51
C SER A 206 20.00 13.33 2.23
N VAL A 207 20.79 12.83 1.28
CA VAL A 207 20.30 12.18 0.06
C VAL A 207 19.52 10.90 0.40
N PHE A 208 20.03 10.07 1.32
CA PHE A 208 19.31 8.89 1.78
C PHE A 208 17.98 9.24 2.46
N LEU A 209 17.93 10.32 3.26
CA LEU A 209 16.71 10.76 3.92
C LEU A 209 15.64 11.19 2.90
N ILE A 210 16.04 11.95 1.88
CA ILE A 210 15.17 12.34 0.76
C ILE A 210 14.68 11.11 -0.02
N LEU A 211 15.57 10.14 -0.29
CA LEU A 211 15.20 8.90 -0.97
C LEU A 211 14.19 8.07 -0.18
N ILE A 212 14.38 7.92 1.14
CA ILE A 212 13.44 7.19 2.00
C ILE A 212 12.08 7.90 2.03
N PHE A 213 12.08 9.24 2.12
CA PHE A 213 10.86 10.03 2.13
C PHE A 213 10.07 9.89 0.81
N THR A 214 10.75 10.01 -0.33
CA THR A 214 10.12 9.84 -1.66
C THR A 214 9.56 8.43 -1.87
N LEU A 215 10.31 7.39 -1.50
CA LEU A 215 9.84 6.00 -1.56
C LEU A 215 8.62 5.77 -0.64
N SER A 216 8.60 6.40 0.52
CA SER A 216 7.47 6.30 1.46
C SER A 216 6.19 6.93 0.90
N ILE A 217 6.31 8.10 0.24
CA ILE A 217 5.19 8.74 -0.45
C ILE A 217 4.67 7.84 -1.57
N PHE A 218 5.55 7.34 -2.43
CA PHE A 218 5.17 6.47 -3.54
C PHE A 218 4.50 5.18 -3.06
N SER A 219 5.04 4.55 -2.02
CA SER A 219 4.45 3.38 -1.37
C SER A 219 3.05 3.67 -0.82
N GLY A 220 2.87 4.80 -0.14
CA GLY A 220 1.55 5.24 0.36
C GLY A 220 0.52 5.39 -0.77
N ILE A 221 0.90 6.05 -1.87
CA ILE A 221 0.05 6.23 -3.05
C ILE A 221 -0.31 4.87 -3.67
N ALA A 222 0.66 3.97 -3.81
CA ALA A 222 0.42 2.63 -4.36
C ALA A 222 -0.54 1.81 -3.49
N ILE A 223 -0.42 1.89 -2.16
CA ILE A 223 -1.33 1.22 -1.21
C ILE A 223 -2.75 1.76 -1.35
N LEU A 224 -2.93 3.08 -1.50
CA LEU A 224 -4.25 3.70 -1.71
C LEU A 224 -4.89 3.24 -3.02
N HIS A 225 -4.13 3.23 -4.12
CA HIS A 225 -4.60 2.71 -5.42
C HIS A 225 -4.98 1.22 -5.34
N MET A 226 -4.13 0.40 -4.71
CA MET A 226 -4.40 -1.03 -4.57
C MET A 226 -5.66 -1.27 -3.72
N ARG A 227 -5.84 -0.52 -2.63
CA ARG A 227 -7.04 -0.60 -1.80
C ARG A 227 -8.30 -0.22 -2.58
N LYS A 228 -8.26 0.87 -3.34
CA LYS A 228 -9.37 1.29 -4.21
C LYS A 228 -9.74 0.19 -5.20
N ASN A 229 -8.75 -0.36 -5.92
CA ASN A 229 -8.97 -1.41 -6.91
C ASN A 229 -9.54 -2.70 -6.29
N LEU A 230 -9.10 -3.07 -5.07
CA LEU A 230 -9.64 -4.23 -4.35
C LEU A 230 -11.10 -4.04 -3.95
N ILE A 231 -11.49 -2.83 -3.54
CA ILE A 231 -12.87 -2.50 -3.19
C ILE A 231 -13.76 -2.58 -4.43
N GLU A 232 -13.33 -1.98 -5.54
CA GLU A 232 -14.08 -2.03 -6.81
C GLU A 232 -14.27 -3.47 -7.32
N ARG A 233 -13.24 -4.30 -7.23
CA ARG A 233 -13.34 -5.74 -7.61
C ARG A 233 -14.36 -6.48 -6.75
N LYS A 234 -14.36 -6.24 -5.44
CA LYS A 234 -15.33 -6.88 -4.53
C LYS A 234 -16.76 -6.42 -4.79
N GLN A 235 -16.98 -5.14 -5.10
CA GLN A 235 -18.30 -4.63 -5.45
C GLN A 235 -18.84 -5.27 -6.73
N LYS A 236 -18.01 -5.34 -7.79
CA LYS A 236 -18.39 -6.01 -9.04
C LYS A 236 -18.73 -7.49 -8.83
N GLN A 237 -18.05 -8.15 -7.91
CA GLN A 237 -18.32 -9.56 -7.63
C GLN A 237 -19.66 -9.76 -6.91
N ILE A 238 -19.99 -8.91 -5.93
CA ILE A 238 -21.30 -8.93 -5.26
C ILE A 238 -22.43 -8.61 -6.26
N GLU A 239 -22.21 -7.64 -7.15
CA GLU A 239 -23.18 -7.28 -8.19
C GLU A 239 -23.39 -8.44 -9.18
N LEU A 240 -22.31 -9.11 -9.60
CA LEU A 240 -22.39 -10.26 -10.50
C LEU A 240 -23.14 -11.43 -9.85
N GLU A 241 -22.86 -11.73 -8.58
CA GLU A 241 -23.56 -12.78 -7.83
C GLU A 241 -25.06 -12.48 -7.69
N ALA A 242 -25.43 -11.22 -7.42
CA ALA A 242 -26.83 -10.80 -7.35
C ALA A 242 -27.53 -10.93 -8.72
N ASN A 243 -26.86 -10.51 -9.80
CA ASN A 243 -27.39 -10.62 -11.16
C ASN A 243 -27.56 -12.09 -11.60
N GLU A 244 -26.62 -12.96 -11.24
CA GLU A 244 -26.71 -14.40 -11.54
C GLU A 244 -27.91 -15.04 -10.82
N GLN A 245 -28.11 -14.71 -9.53
CA GLN A 245 -29.27 -15.19 -8.77
C GLN A 245 -30.59 -14.69 -9.38
N GLN A 246 -30.65 -13.41 -9.76
CA GLN A 246 -31.84 -12.84 -10.40
C GLN A 246 -32.12 -13.50 -11.75
N LEU A 247 -31.10 -13.72 -12.57
CA LEU A 247 -31.24 -14.40 -13.86
C LEU A 247 -31.75 -15.83 -13.67
N LYS A 248 -31.22 -16.56 -12.68
CA LYS A 248 -31.68 -17.91 -12.35
C LYS A 248 -33.14 -17.93 -11.92
N ALA A 249 -33.56 -17.01 -11.05
CA ALA A 249 -34.95 -16.89 -10.62
C ALA A 249 -35.89 -16.56 -11.80
N SER A 250 -35.49 -15.62 -12.67
CA SER A 250 -36.26 -15.26 -13.87
C SER A 250 -36.40 -16.43 -14.84
N ASN A 251 -35.34 -17.22 -15.04
CA ASN A 251 -35.38 -18.41 -15.90
C ASN A 251 -36.31 -19.49 -15.33
N GLN A 252 -36.29 -19.72 -14.01
CA GLN A 252 -37.23 -20.65 -13.36
C GLN A 252 -38.68 -20.19 -13.50
N GLN A 253 -38.94 -18.89 -13.37
CA GLN A 253 -40.28 -18.33 -13.56
C GLN A 253 -40.75 -18.48 -15.01
N LEU A 254 -39.86 -18.27 -15.98
CA LEU A 254 -40.18 -18.46 -17.39
C LEU A 254 -40.54 -19.92 -17.68
N GLN A 255 -39.74 -20.87 -17.18
CA GLN A 255 -40.04 -22.30 -17.32
C GLN A 255 -41.39 -22.68 -16.70
N ALA A 256 -41.67 -22.21 -15.48
CA ALA A 256 -42.96 -22.45 -14.83
C ALA A 256 -44.13 -21.87 -15.65
N SER A 257 -43.97 -20.68 -16.22
CA SER A 257 -44.98 -20.06 -17.08
C SER A 257 -45.16 -20.83 -18.41
N GLU A 258 -44.08 -21.33 -19.00
CA GLU A 258 -44.15 -22.15 -20.22
C GLU A 258 -44.90 -23.46 -19.97
N ASP A 259 -44.64 -24.13 -18.86
CA ASP A 259 -45.30 -25.38 -18.49
C ASP A 259 -46.78 -25.16 -18.16
N GLN A 260 -47.11 -24.04 -17.50
CA GLN A 260 -48.50 -23.61 -17.31
C GLN A 260 -49.21 -23.35 -18.65
N MET A 261 -48.56 -22.65 -19.58
CA MET A 261 -49.13 -22.36 -20.90
C MET A 261 -49.36 -23.65 -21.70
N LYS A 262 -48.44 -24.61 -21.66
CA LYS A 262 -48.62 -25.93 -22.31
C LYS A 262 -49.81 -26.68 -21.73
N THR A 263 -49.93 -26.70 -20.41
CA THR A 263 -51.03 -27.36 -19.70
C THR A 263 -52.37 -26.72 -20.05
N LEU A 264 -52.44 -25.39 -20.02
CA LEU A 264 -53.66 -24.65 -20.36
C LEU A 264 -54.06 -24.86 -21.83
N ASN A 265 -53.10 -24.80 -22.75
CA ASN A 265 -53.36 -25.09 -24.17
C ASN A 265 -53.86 -26.52 -24.38
N HIS A 266 -53.34 -27.51 -23.64
CA HIS A 266 -53.84 -28.88 -23.70
C HIS A 266 -55.31 -28.96 -23.26
N HIS A 267 -55.65 -28.41 -22.09
CA HIS A 267 -57.04 -28.41 -21.62
C HIS A 267 -58.00 -27.66 -22.55
N LEU A 268 -57.56 -26.54 -23.13
CA LEU A 268 -58.37 -25.80 -24.11
C LEU A 268 -58.61 -26.62 -25.38
N ALA A 269 -57.61 -27.34 -25.87
CA ALA A 269 -57.74 -28.21 -27.03
C ALA A 269 -58.73 -29.35 -26.77
N GLU A 270 -58.67 -30.00 -25.60
CA GLU A 270 -59.63 -31.06 -25.25
C GLU A 270 -61.06 -30.51 -25.09
N ARG A 271 -61.25 -29.34 -24.46
CA ARG A 271 -62.57 -28.69 -24.39
C ARG A 271 -63.12 -28.28 -25.75
N ALA A 272 -62.26 -27.85 -26.67
CA ALA A 272 -62.68 -27.52 -28.03
C ALA A 272 -63.19 -28.76 -28.77
N LYS A 273 -62.54 -29.91 -28.60
CA LYS A 273 -63.00 -31.21 -29.12
C LYS A 273 -64.36 -31.60 -28.55
N GLU A 274 -64.55 -31.49 -27.23
CA GLU A 274 -65.85 -31.79 -26.59
C GLU A 274 -66.98 -30.90 -27.13
N LEU A 275 -66.74 -29.59 -27.24
CA LEU A 275 -67.73 -28.64 -27.71
C LEU A 275 -68.07 -28.86 -29.20
N ASP A 276 -67.07 -29.15 -30.04
CA ASP A 276 -67.27 -29.49 -31.45
C ASP A 276 -68.13 -30.76 -31.60
N CYS A 277 -67.89 -31.78 -30.78
CA CYS A 277 -68.72 -32.98 -30.71
C CYS A 277 -70.18 -32.66 -30.37
N LEU A 278 -70.39 -31.94 -29.27
CA LEU A 278 -71.72 -31.58 -28.79
C LEU A 278 -72.47 -30.73 -29.81
N TYR A 279 -71.79 -29.77 -30.44
CA TYR A 279 -72.36 -28.94 -31.48
C TYR A 279 -72.82 -29.79 -32.67
N LYS A 280 -71.94 -30.64 -33.22
CA LYS A 280 -72.27 -31.53 -34.35
C LYS A 280 -73.39 -32.51 -34.03
N LEU A 281 -73.40 -33.07 -32.81
CA LEU A 281 -74.50 -33.93 -32.34
C LEU A 281 -75.82 -33.16 -32.25
N SER A 282 -75.79 -31.91 -31.79
CA SER A 282 -76.99 -31.06 -31.71
C SER A 282 -77.53 -30.69 -33.09
N GLU A 283 -76.64 -30.40 -34.05
CA GLU A 283 -76.98 -30.13 -35.44
C GLU A 283 -77.62 -31.38 -36.07
N LEU A 284 -76.97 -32.53 -35.91
CA LEU A 284 -77.45 -33.82 -36.40
C LEU A 284 -78.83 -34.19 -35.83
N ALA A 285 -79.07 -33.91 -34.55
CA ALA A 285 -80.36 -34.15 -33.90
C ALA A 285 -81.48 -33.21 -34.38
N ALA A 286 -81.14 -32.03 -34.90
CA ALA A 286 -82.10 -31.06 -35.43
C ALA A 286 -82.52 -31.37 -36.88
N GLU A 287 -81.87 -32.32 -37.55
CA GLU A 287 -82.19 -32.69 -38.93
C GLU A 287 -83.47 -33.51 -39.04
N THR A 288 -84.51 -32.92 -39.62
CA THR A 288 -85.86 -33.53 -39.73
C THR A 288 -86.03 -34.49 -40.91
N ASN A 289 -85.04 -34.57 -41.81
CA ASN A 289 -85.09 -35.38 -43.04
C ASN A 289 -84.24 -36.67 -42.99
N LYS A 290 -83.53 -36.94 -41.88
CA LYS A 290 -82.72 -38.16 -41.70
C LYS A 290 -83.52 -39.24 -40.96
N SER A 291 -83.28 -40.50 -41.29
CA SER A 291 -83.82 -41.61 -40.51
C SER A 291 -83.08 -41.74 -39.18
N VAL A 292 -83.74 -42.30 -38.16
CA VAL A 292 -83.14 -42.56 -36.85
C VAL A 292 -81.88 -43.43 -36.96
N ASP A 293 -81.88 -44.41 -37.88
CA ASP A 293 -80.71 -45.27 -38.13
C ASP A 293 -79.53 -44.47 -38.72
N ALA A 294 -79.79 -43.51 -39.61
CA ALA A 294 -78.76 -42.65 -40.19
C ALA A 294 -78.18 -41.69 -39.12
N ILE A 295 -79.03 -41.13 -38.26
CA ILE A 295 -78.62 -40.27 -37.14
C ILE A 295 -77.69 -41.02 -36.19
N PHE A 296 -78.03 -42.25 -35.77
CA PHE A 296 -77.15 -43.01 -34.87
C PHE A 296 -75.84 -43.46 -35.53
N THR A 297 -75.87 -43.77 -36.83
CA THR A 297 -74.66 -44.11 -37.61
C THR A 297 -73.72 -42.92 -37.74
N GLU A 298 -74.23 -41.71 -37.94
CA GLU A 298 -73.41 -40.51 -38.01
C GLU A 298 -72.95 -40.06 -36.61
N ALA A 299 -73.83 -40.16 -35.61
CA ALA A 299 -73.53 -39.84 -34.22
C ALA A 299 -72.38 -40.70 -33.66
N VAL A 300 -72.36 -42.01 -33.93
CA VAL A 300 -71.28 -42.88 -33.43
C VAL A 300 -69.92 -42.51 -34.03
N ASN A 301 -69.89 -41.96 -35.25
CA ASN A 301 -68.66 -41.51 -35.92
C ASN A 301 -68.18 -40.12 -35.47
N LEU A 302 -69.02 -39.33 -34.78
CA LEU A 302 -68.64 -38.05 -34.17
C LEU A 302 -67.90 -38.21 -32.82
N ILE A 303 -67.99 -39.40 -32.21
CA ILE A 303 -67.40 -39.68 -30.91
C ILE A 303 -65.86 -39.77 -30.99
N PRO A 304 -65.23 -40.58 -31.86
CA PRO A 304 -63.77 -40.76 -31.86
C PRO A 304 -62.92 -39.48 -31.99
N PRO A 305 -63.23 -38.50 -32.87
CA PRO A 305 -62.48 -37.25 -32.98
C PRO A 305 -62.44 -36.41 -31.69
N SER A 306 -63.38 -36.68 -30.79
CA SER A 306 -63.64 -35.89 -29.59
C SER A 306 -62.90 -36.41 -28.36
N TRP A 307 -62.22 -37.56 -28.50
CA TRP A 307 -61.41 -38.16 -27.45
C TRP A 307 -59.95 -37.71 -27.55
N GLN A 308 -59.19 -37.94 -26.47
CA GLN A 308 -57.78 -37.52 -26.38
C GLN A 308 -56.90 -38.15 -27.46
N TYR A 309 -57.20 -39.40 -27.86
CA TYR A 309 -56.46 -40.19 -28.86
C TYR A 309 -57.38 -40.68 -29.99
N PRO A 310 -57.83 -39.80 -30.90
CA PRO A 310 -58.82 -40.14 -31.93
C PRO A 310 -58.43 -41.33 -32.81
N GLU A 311 -57.14 -41.45 -33.12
CA GLU A 311 -56.60 -42.44 -34.04
C GLU A 311 -56.74 -43.90 -33.56
N VAL A 312 -56.87 -44.10 -32.25
CA VAL A 312 -57.10 -45.42 -31.64
C VAL A 312 -58.48 -45.54 -31.00
N THR A 313 -59.32 -44.51 -31.11
CA THR A 313 -60.68 -44.50 -30.54
C THR A 313 -61.67 -45.14 -31.51
N CYS A 314 -62.55 -45.98 -30.98
CA CYS A 314 -63.73 -46.47 -31.69
C CYS A 314 -64.94 -46.43 -30.76
N ALA A 315 -66.14 -46.38 -31.32
CA ALA A 315 -67.37 -46.20 -30.55
C ALA A 315 -68.48 -47.14 -31.02
N LYS A 316 -69.39 -47.44 -30.10
CA LYS A 316 -70.61 -48.22 -30.33
C LYS A 316 -71.79 -47.58 -29.61
N ILE A 317 -72.92 -47.49 -30.29
CA ILE A 317 -74.20 -47.08 -29.73
C ILE A 317 -75.16 -48.25 -29.88
N THR A 318 -75.81 -48.66 -28.80
CA THR A 318 -76.84 -49.71 -28.82
C THR A 318 -78.16 -49.14 -28.34
N VAL A 319 -79.21 -49.17 -29.17
CA VAL A 319 -80.56 -48.68 -28.87
C VAL A 319 -81.58 -49.66 -29.43
N GLU A 320 -82.60 -50.04 -28.63
CA GLU A 320 -83.71 -50.92 -29.07
C GLU A 320 -83.26 -52.19 -29.84
N ASN A 321 -82.19 -52.85 -29.36
CA ASN A 321 -81.54 -54.02 -29.96
C ASN A 321 -80.87 -53.81 -31.33
N LYS A 322 -80.68 -52.57 -31.77
CA LYS A 322 -79.82 -52.21 -32.91
C LYS A 322 -78.47 -51.70 -32.42
N GLU A 323 -77.42 -52.06 -33.14
CA GLU A 323 -76.05 -51.61 -32.87
C GLU A 323 -75.55 -50.73 -34.02
N TYR A 324 -74.94 -49.62 -33.65
CA TYR A 324 -74.26 -48.70 -34.56
C TYR A 324 -72.81 -48.60 -34.09
N VAL A 325 -71.86 -48.87 -34.99
CA VAL A 325 -70.43 -48.94 -34.67
C VAL A 325 -69.63 -48.09 -35.64
N THR A 326 -68.46 -47.62 -35.21
CA THR A 326 -67.48 -47.01 -36.12
C THR A 326 -66.84 -48.08 -37.01
N ASP A 327 -66.34 -47.69 -38.19
CA ASP A 327 -65.75 -48.63 -39.17
C ASP A 327 -64.56 -49.43 -38.61
N ASN A 328 -63.82 -48.84 -37.66
CA ASN A 328 -62.65 -49.44 -37.00
C ASN A 328 -63.00 -50.14 -35.68
N PHE A 329 -64.27 -50.48 -35.43
CA PHE A 329 -64.72 -50.96 -34.13
C PHE A 329 -64.03 -52.26 -33.69
N LYS A 330 -63.48 -52.22 -32.48
CA LYS A 330 -62.91 -53.37 -31.81
C LYS A 330 -63.21 -53.29 -30.31
N GLU A 331 -63.89 -54.30 -29.80
CA GLU A 331 -64.11 -54.41 -28.37
C GLU A 331 -62.79 -54.73 -27.66
N THR A 332 -62.45 -53.89 -26.69
CA THR A 332 -61.26 -54.04 -25.85
C THR A 332 -61.60 -53.89 -24.37
N LYS A 333 -60.63 -54.20 -23.50
CA LYS A 333 -60.74 -53.98 -22.06
C LYS A 333 -60.73 -52.49 -21.68
N TRP A 334 -60.26 -51.61 -22.57
CA TRP A 334 -60.17 -50.17 -22.33
C TRP A 334 -61.45 -49.50 -22.82
N LYS A 335 -62.46 -49.49 -21.97
CA LYS A 335 -63.84 -49.14 -22.32
C LYS A 335 -64.40 -48.09 -21.36
N GLN A 336 -65.10 -47.11 -21.91
CA GLN A 336 -66.01 -46.22 -21.19
C GLN A 336 -67.42 -46.49 -21.68
N SER A 337 -68.41 -46.51 -20.78
CA SER A 337 -69.80 -46.76 -21.12
C SER A 337 -70.71 -45.80 -20.36
N SER A 338 -71.75 -45.31 -21.03
CA SER A 338 -72.80 -44.51 -20.42
C SER A 338 -74.17 -44.99 -20.91
N ASP A 339 -75.12 -45.07 -19.97
CA ASP A 339 -76.50 -45.44 -20.29
C ASP A 339 -77.20 -44.31 -21.06
N ILE A 340 -78.00 -44.68 -22.06
CA ILE A 340 -78.91 -43.77 -22.77
C ILE A 340 -80.28 -43.88 -22.09
N MET A 341 -80.73 -42.77 -21.50
CA MET A 341 -81.98 -42.70 -20.74
C MET A 341 -83.02 -41.90 -21.50
N VAL A 342 -84.18 -42.48 -21.77
CA VAL A 342 -85.34 -41.82 -22.40
C VAL A 342 -86.52 -41.89 -21.44
N SER A 343 -87.05 -40.74 -21.02
CA SER A 343 -88.14 -40.66 -20.03
C SER A 343 -87.90 -41.47 -18.75
N GLY A 344 -86.64 -41.49 -18.27
CA GLY A 344 -86.24 -42.20 -17.06
C GLY A 344 -86.07 -43.73 -17.20
N ARG A 345 -86.24 -44.29 -18.41
CA ARG A 345 -85.97 -45.70 -18.70
C ARG A 345 -84.70 -45.85 -19.53
N LYS A 346 -83.92 -46.88 -19.22
CA LYS A 346 -82.75 -47.26 -20.01
C LYS A 346 -83.22 -47.75 -21.38
N ASN A 347 -82.93 -46.99 -22.42
CA ASN A 347 -83.29 -47.31 -23.80
C ASN A 347 -82.10 -47.78 -24.65
N GLY A 348 -80.88 -47.69 -24.08
CA GLY A 348 -79.65 -48.05 -24.76
C GLY A 348 -78.41 -47.74 -23.93
N PHE A 349 -77.24 -47.82 -24.57
CA PHE A 349 -75.97 -47.37 -24.03
C PHE A 349 -75.04 -46.90 -25.15
N VAL A 350 -74.15 -45.97 -24.81
CA VAL A 350 -72.99 -45.56 -25.63
C VAL A 350 -71.75 -46.15 -25.00
N GLU A 351 -70.88 -46.73 -25.83
CA GLU A 351 -69.62 -47.33 -25.43
C GLU A 351 -68.50 -46.78 -26.30
N VAL A 352 -67.39 -46.40 -25.68
CA VAL A 352 -66.19 -45.89 -26.34
C VAL A 352 -65.01 -46.72 -25.91
N TYR A 353 -64.18 -47.12 -26.87
CA TYR A 353 -63.08 -48.03 -26.68
C TYR A 353 -61.78 -47.45 -27.24
N TYR A 354 -60.67 -47.68 -26.54
CA TYR A 354 -59.34 -47.54 -27.14
C TYR A 354 -58.86 -48.89 -27.67
N SER A 355 -58.22 -48.89 -28.84
CA SER A 355 -57.67 -50.10 -29.47
C SER A 355 -56.39 -50.61 -28.78
N GLU A 356 -55.74 -49.76 -27.99
CA GLU A 356 -54.52 -50.03 -27.22
C GLU A 356 -54.52 -49.29 -25.87
N GLU A 357 -53.61 -49.67 -24.98
CA GLU A 357 -53.46 -49.00 -23.68
C GLU A 357 -52.88 -47.61 -23.88
N LYS A 358 -53.60 -46.59 -23.40
CA LYS A 358 -53.13 -45.21 -23.37
C LYS A 358 -53.00 -44.74 -21.92
N PRO A 359 -52.08 -43.79 -21.63
CA PRO A 359 -51.94 -43.24 -20.30
C PRO A 359 -53.26 -42.60 -19.83
N VAL A 360 -53.63 -42.84 -18.57
CA VAL A 360 -54.67 -42.05 -17.92
C VAL A 360 -54.04 -40.70 -17.60
N ILE A 361 -54.41 -39.68 -18.37
CA ILE A 361 -54.05 -38.29 -18.09
C ILE A 361 -55.34 -37.64 -17.61
N ASP A 362 -55.39 -37.27 -16.33
CA ASP A 362 -56.54 -36.61 -15.70
C ASP A 362 -56.59 -35.13 -16.11
#